data_AF-A0A085LUB0-F1
#
_entry.id   AF-A0A085LUB0-F1
#
_cell.length_a   1.000
_cell.length_b   1.000
_cell.length_c   1.000
_cell.angle_alpha   90.00
_cell.angle_beta   90.00
_cell.angle_gamma   90.00
#
_symmetry.space_group_name_H-M   'P 1'
#
loop_
_entity.id
_entity.type
_entity.pdbx_description
1 polymer ?
#
loop_
_entity_poly.entity_id
_entity_poly.type
_entity_poly.pdbx_seq_one_letter_code
_entity_poly.pdbx_strand_id
1 'polypeptide(L)'
;MSSDGLEQALMTAAGQMKLTPKDQITFTGPFDQIKVVDLNMLNESKFRLAYKFRCTRPEGLKFRPGYGMVRPGKERIVKVRCLPITGNPPAKDRCTLVVVALSDDQKPAKGTKFWKDPDNPVKEMARYSIEVNCVWLTMIVQSTFGLSWLLPGLLLVAWIDPTSRLAEGTNEAVEVLTKCNELLNAKTSSWKVRMFWRQLLRLCAMANRYFDNHLIVLFCGSTKRYPVCKKVDEMLRQRISNISSEGRPAYIKTDNFAFGEDFSVHHFPALTYAVAGRLFHFTDIWSEEAVDRWMSQMLTSSVRLVDSTNFEEVRQRYATSVVLLYSQENELCAAYAGKWWDYVAKSVYDRKDIDFFKLECSGVNGFFVEQRFSIDCTTPCPQVVLVANNHIKMFPLSIYSRGAAAQIRHFIETEITNPEGWQELMAEPSDLEYLVFEMELALASRMQRPLYIVTGFTGGFGVIVLAVSIFWGLKGNAFTVPLRPVLPK
;
A
#
# COMPACT_ATOMS: atom_id res chain seq x y z
N MET A 1 -48.60 -28.34 -0.45
CA MET A 1 -48.24 -28.05 0.96
C MET A 1 -49.39 -27.29 1.57
N SER A 2 -49.77 -27.56 2.82
CA SER A 2 -50.64 -26.64 3.57
C SER A 2 -49.98 -25.25 3.63
N SER A 3 -50.76 -24.17 3.77
CA SER A 3 -50.25 -22.80 3.91
C SER A 3 -49.14 -22.71 4.97
N ASP A 4 -49.37 -23.36 6.10
CA ASP A 4 -48.51 -23.30 7.29
C ASP A 4 -47.19 -24.06 7.06
N GLY A 5 -47.22 -25.14 6.27
CA GLY A 5 -46.02 -25.90 5.93
C GLY A 5 -45.10 -25.16 4.95
N LEU A 6 -45.65 -24.30 4.08
CA LEU A 6 -44.88 -23.47 3.17
C LEU A 6 -44.20 -22.32 3.93
N GLU A 7 -44.93 -21.70 4.86
CA GLU A 7 -44.44 -20.64 5.74
C GLU A 7 -43.21 -21.12 6.54
N GLN A 8 -43.31 -22.29 7.15
CA GLN A 8 -42.22 -22.85 7.94
C GLN A 8 -41.00 -23.23 7.08
N ALA A 9 -41.22 -23.67 5.83
CA ALA A 9 -40.16 -23.98 4.89
C ALA A 9 -39.43 -22.72 4.40
N LEU A 10 -40.15 -21.61 4.16
CA LEU A 10 -39.57 -20.32 3.75
C LEU A 10 -38.77 -19.69 4.89
N MET A 11 -39.27 -19.74 6.13
CA MET A 11 -38.52 -19.30 7.30
C MET A 11 -37.23 -20.10 7.52
N THR A 12 -37.30 -21.42 7.36
CA THR A 12 -36.10 -22.28 7.44
C THR A 12 -35.10 -21.94 6.35
N ALA A 13 -35.57 -21.70 5.12
CA ALA A 13 -34.72 -21.34 3.99
C ALA A 13 -34.05 -19.96 4.16
N ALA A 14 -34.75 -18.98 4.72
CA ALA A 14 -34.18 -17.67 5.03
C ALA A 14 -33.00 -17.76 6.00
N GLY A 15 -33.01 -18.76 6.90
CA GLY A 15 -31.94 -19.08 7.85
C GLY A 15 -30.72 -19.79 7.24
N GLN A 16 -30.77 -20.22 5.98
CA GLN A 16 -29.70 -20.95 5.28
C GLN A 16 -28.77 -20.03 4.45
N MET A 17 -28.64 -18.77 4.83
CA MET A 17 -27.61 -17.87 4.30
C MET A 17 -26.32 -17.99 5.14
N LYS A 18 -25.22 -18.37 4.51
CA LYS A 18 -23.88 -18.36 5.14
C LYS A 18 -23.13 -17.07 4.82
N LEU A 19 -22.50 -16.49 5.83
CA LEU A 19 -21.71 -15.26 5.75
C LEU A 19 -20.23 -15.54 5.99
N THR A 20 -19.36 -14.86 5.24
CA THR A 20 -17.90 -14.91 5.44
C THR A 20 -17.32 -13.51 5.22
N PRO A 21 -16.68 -12.88 6.23
CA PRO A 21 -16.48 -13.35 7.61
C PRO A 21 -17.79 -13.55 8.38
N LYS A 22 -17.78 -14.48 9.34
CA LYS A 22 -18.94 -14.85 10.14
C LYS A 22 -19.11 -13.87 11.31
N ASP A 23 -20.29 -13.28 11.44
CA ASP A 23 -20.75 -12.44 12.57
C ASP A 23 -19.95 -11.15 12.88
N GLN A 24 -18.78 -10.93 12.27
CA GLN A 24 -17.95 -9.74 12.52
C GLN A 24 -17.26 -9.23 11.25
N ILE A 25 -17.22 -7.90 11.10
CA ILE A 25 -16.43 -7.17 10.10
C ILE A 25 -15.44 -6.27 10.85
N THR A 26 -14.15 -6.43 10.59
CA THR A 26 -13.11 -5.61 11.22
C THR A 26 -12.47 -4.69 10.18
N PHE A 27 -12.49 -3.38 10.45
CA PHE A 27 -11.74 -2.38 9.72
C PHE A 27 -10.51 -1.99 10.53
N THR A 28 -9.34 -2.04 9.89
CA THR A 28 -8.08 -1.61 10.49
C THR A 28 -7.78 -0.15 10.12
N GLY A 29 -7.41 0.63 11.13
CA GLY A 29 -6.97 2.02 10.99
C GLY A 29 -5.62 2.13 10.27
N PRO A 30 -5.23 3.35 9.84
CA PRO A 30 -5.89 4.63 10.08
C PRO A 30 -7.20 4.82 9.29
N PHE A 31 -8.16 5.59 9.82
CA PHE A 31 -9.51 5.82 9.26
C PHE A 31 -9.65 7.16 8.51
N ASP A 32 -8.55 7.68 7.99
CA ASP A 32 -8.45 8.87 7.15
C ASP A 32 -8.94 8.63 5.71
N GLN A 33 -8.94 7.38 5.27
CA GLN A 33 -9.39 6.95 3.94
C GLN A 33 -10.53 5.93 4.01
N ILE A 34 -11.25 5.76 2.89
CA ILE A 34 -12.31 4.75 2.78
C ILE A 34 -11.69 3.35 2.89
N LYS A 35 -12.09 2.57 3.88
CA LYS A 35 -11.72 1.15 4.02
C LYS A 35 -12.79 0.25 3.43
N VAL A 36 -12.39 -0.85 2.80
CA VAL A 36 -13.31 -1.78 2.15
C VAL A 36 -13.03 -3.21 2.63
N VAL A 37 -14.09 -3.90 3.05
CA VAL A 37 -14.06 -5.34 3.37
C VAL A 37 -15.10 -6.04 2.50
N ASP A 38 -14.72 -7.17 1.92
CA ASP A 38 -15.62 -8.01 1.12
C ASP A 38 -16.36 -9.00 2.04
N LEU A 39 -17.69 -8.94 2.04
CA LEU A 39 -18.58 -9.86 2.73
C LEU A 39 -19.16 -10.84 1.70
N ASN A 40 -18.79 -12.12 1.77
CA ASN A 40 -19.36 -13.16 0.93
C ASN A 40 -20.63 -13.73 1.56
N MET A 41 -21.66 -13.92 0.73
CA MET A 41 -22.96 -14.48 1.12
C MET A 41 -23.28 -15.68 0.24
N LEU A 42 -23.41 -16.87 0.82
CA LEU A 42 -23.76 -18.11 0.13
C LEU A 42 -25.18 -18.54 0.49
N ASN A 43 -26.02 -18.73 -0.52
CA ASN A 43 -27.37 -19.30 -0.34
C ASN A 43 -27.33 -20.82 -0.45
N GLU A 44 -27.46 -21.52 0.68
CA GLU A 44 -27.51 -22.99 0.73
C GLU A 44 -28.94 -23.55 0.65
N SER A 45 -29.93 -22.67 0.57
CA SER A 45 -31.33 -23.09 0.45
C SER A 45 -31.70 -23.47 -0.97
N LYS A 46 -32.82 -24.18 -1.09
CA LYS A 46 -33.48 -24.47 -2.38
C LYS A 46 -34.29 -23.29 -2.92
N PHE A 47 -34.44 -22.21 -2.14
CA PHE A 47 -35.26 -21.04 -2.49
C PHE A 47 -34.38 -19.84 -2.89
N ARG A 48 -34.97 -18.88 -3.60
CA ARG A 48 -34.30 -17.60 -3.85
C ARG A 48 -34.38 -16.76 -2.59
N LEU A 49 -33.25 -16.19 -2.19
CA LEU A 49 -33.17 -15.34 -1.01
C LEU A 49 -33.02 -13.88 -1.43
N ALA A 50 -33.96 -13.02 -1.02
CA ALA A 50 -33.83 -11.58 -1.09
C ALA A 50 -33.14 -11.07 0.17
N TYR A 51 -32.20 -10.12 0.03
CA TYR A 51 -31.47 -9.56 1.16
C TYR A 51 -31.45 -8.03 1.16
N LYS A 52 -31.38 -7.44 2.35
CA LYS A 52 -31.22 -6.00 2.59
C LYS A 52 -30.37 -5.75 3.84
N PHE A 53 -29.37 -4.89 3.72
CA PHE A 53 -28.57 -4.44 4.85
C PHE A 53 -29.21 -3.22 5.54
N ARG A 54 -29.13 -3.21 6.87
CA ARG A 54 -29.43 -2.05 7.73
C ARG A 54 -28.26 -1.88 8.69
N CYS A 55 -27.86 -0.66 9.00
CA CYS A 55 -26.76 -0.42 9.94
C CYS A 55 -27.08 0.76 10.86
N THR A 56 -26.44 0.77 12.02
CA THR A 56 -26.51 1.85 13.01
C THR A 56 -26.03 3.18 12.44
N ARG A 57 -24.99 3.16 11.60
CA ARG A 57 -24.38 4.35 10.99
C ARG A 57 -24.45 4.32 9.45
N PRO A 58 -25.61 4.61 8.84
CA PRO A 58 -25.78 4.53 7.38
C PRO A 58 -24.99 5.60 6.62
N GLU A 59 -24.58 6.70 7.27
CA GLU A 59 -23.75 7.73 6.66
C GLU A 59 -22.30 7.29 6.51
N GLY A 60 -21.76 6.58 7.50
CA GLY A 60 -20.37 6.12 7.53
C GLY A 60 -20.13 4.70 7.00
N LEU A 61 -21.13 3.80 7.03
CA LEU A 61 -21.03 2.44 6.51
C LEU A 61 -21.88 2.26 5.25
N LYS A 62 -21.26 1.95 4.11
CA LYS A 62 -21.94 1.80 2.82
C LYS A 62 -21.78 0.39 2.26
N PHE A 63 -22.89 -0.23 1.86
CA PHE A 63 -22.94 -1.56 1.26
C PHE A 63 -23.14 -1.47 -0.25
N ARG A 64 -22.35 -2.22 -1.01
CA ARG A 64 -22.42 -2.26 -2.47
C ARG A 64 -22.38 -3.71 -2.97
N PRO A 65 -23.51 -4.27 -3.44
CA PRO A 65 -24.89 -3.73 -3.37
C PRO A 65 -25.47 -3.79 -1.93
N GLY A 66 -26.29 -2.82 -1.53
CA GLY A 66 -26.92 -2.79 -0.20
C GLY A 66 -28.21 -3.62 -0.06
N TYR A 67 -28.73 -4.11 -1.18
CA TYR A 67 -29.86 -5.01 -1.26
C TYR A 67 -29.82 -5.77 -2.59
N GLY A 68 -30.41 -6.95 -2.65
CA GLY A 68 -30.37 -7.79 -3.84
C GLY A 68 -31.05 -9.14 -3.65
N MET A 69 -30.72 -10.09 -4.53
CA MET A 69 -31.18 -11.48 -4.45
C MET A 69 -30.02 -12.43 -4.72
N VAL A 70 -30.06 -13.60 -4.09
CA VAL A 70 -29.11 -14.70 -4.28
C VAL A 70 -29.90 -15.94 -4.70
N ARG A 71 -29.50 -16.57 -5.80
CA ARG A 71 -30.13 -17.80 -6.31
C ARG A 71 -29.70 -19.02 -5.47
N PRO A 72 -30.48 -20.11 -5.45
CA PRO A 72 -30.06 -21.36 -4.82
C PRO A 72 -28.66 -21.79 -5.24
N GLY A 73 -27.81 -22.15 -4.28
CA GLY A 73 -26.44 -22.64 -4.52
C GLY A 73 -25.48 -21.61 -5.13
N LYS A 74 -25.83 -20.31 -5.12
CA LYS A 74 -24.97 -19.24 -5.62
C LYS A 74 -24.45 -18.38 -4.49
N GLU A 75 -23.27 -17.81 -4.73
CA GLU A 75 -22.65 -16.84 -3.85
C GLU A 75 -22.81 -15.40 -4.36
N ARG A 76 -22.68 -14.45 -3.45
CA ARG A 76 -22.73 -13.02 -3.75
C ARG A 76 -21.79 -12.26 -2.82
N ILE A 77 -20.82 -11.57 -3.42
CA ILE A 77 -19.92 -10.66 -2.71
C ILE A 77 -20.58 -9.28 -2.58
N VAL A 78 -20.57 -8.75 -1.35
CA VAL A 78 -21.01 -7.40 -1.01
C VAL A 78 -19.83 -6.62 -0.45
N LYS A 79 -19.49 -5.50 -1.08
CA LYS A 79 -18.42 -4.62 -0.59
C LYS A 79 -18.95 -3.74 0.52
N VAL A 80 -18.38 -3.87 1.71
CA VAL A 80 -18.69 -3.04 2.87
C VAL A 80 -17.64 -1.97 2.98
N ARG A 81 -18.05 -0.70 2.85
CA ARG A 81 -17.15 0.45 2.89
C ARG A 81 -17.33 1.21 4.20
N CYS A 82 -16.27 1.37 4.97
CA CYS A 82 -16.18 2.35 6.04
C CYS A 82 -15.64 3.65 5.46
N LEU A 83 -16.45 4.71 5.47
CA LEU A 83 -16.02 6.06 5.10
C LEU A 83 -15.07 6.62 6.18
N PRO A 84 -14.30 7.68 5.85
CA PRO A 84 -13.41 8.30 6.81
C PRO A 84 -14.14 8.69 8.09
N ILE A 85 -13.50 8.47 9.23
CA ILE A 85 -14.04 8.81 10.54
C ILE A 85 -13.30 10.04 11.04
N THR A 86 -14.03 11.15 11.25
CA THR A 86 -13.49 12.33 11.94
C THR A 86 -13.56 12.10 13.45
N GLY A 87 -12.40 11.93 14.10
CA GLY A 87 -12.28 11.64 15.53
C GLY A 87 -12.17 10.14 15.87
N ASN A 88 -12.55 9.76 17.09
CA ASN A 88 -12.41 8.38 17.54
C ASN A 88 -13.44 7.45 16.87
N PRO A 89 -13.03 6.22 16.48
CA PRO A 89 -13.97 5.25 15.94
C PRO A 89 -15.08 4.91 16.95
N PRO A 90 -16.33 4.76 16.49
CA PRO A 90 -17.44 4.43 17.36
C PRO A 90 -17.24 3.06 18.01
N ALA A 91 -17.43 2.99 19.33
CA ALA A 91 -17.15 1.79 20.13
C ALA A 91 -18.07 0.60 19.82
N LYS A 92 -19.24 0.83 19.20
CA LYS A 92 -20.24 -0.21 18.88
C LYS A 92 -20.98 0.13 17.59
N ASP A 93 -20.46 -0.31 16.44
CA ASP A 93 -21.23 -0.30 15.18
C ASP A 93 -21.81 -1.69 14.90
N ARG A 94 -23.06 -1.73 14.41
CA ARG A 94 -23.77 -2.97 14.09
C ARG A 94 -24.48 -2.87 12.76
N CYS A 95 -24.48 -3.98 12.03
CA CYS A 95 -25.20 -4.14 10.77
C CYS A 95 -26.09 -5.38 10.83
N THR A 96 -27.36 -5.23 10.49
CA THR A 96 -28.33 -6.31 10.37
C THR A 96 -28.55 -6.63 8.89
N LEU A 97 -28.26 -7.87 8.51
CA LEU A 97 -28.70 -8.42 7.24
C LEU A 97 -30.09 -9.02 7.43
N VAL A 98 -31.07 -8.50 6.70
CA VAL A 98 -32.42 -9.03 6.64
C VAL A 98 -32.54 -9.91 5.40
N VAL A 99 -32.94 -11.17 5.58
CA VAL A 99 -33.08 -12.16 4.50
C VAL A 99 -34.51 -12.69 4.47
N VAL A 100 -35.08 -12.79 3.27
CA VAL A 100 -36.43 -13.30 3.01
C VAL A 100 -36.33 -14.37 1.93
N ALA A 101 -36.92 -15.54 2.17
CA ALA A 101 -37.05 -16.57 1.15
C ALA A 101 -38.29 -16.30 0.28
N LEU A 102 -38.14 -16.50 -1.02
CA LEU A 102 -39.22 -16.27 -1.99
C LEU A 102 -39.78 -17.61 -2.47
N SER A 103 -41.11 -17.74 -2.46
CA SER A 103 -41.81 -18.83 -3.11
C SER A 103 -41.75 -18.72 -4.64
N ASP A 104 -42.13 -19.78 -5.34
CA ASP A 104 -42.12 -19.80 -6.81
C ASP A 104 -43.10 -18.81 -7.46
N ASP A 105 -44.13 -18.38 -6.72
CA ASP A 105 -45.14 -17.42 -7.16
C ASP A 105 -44.64 -15.97 -7.02
N GLN A 106 -43.73 -15.74 -6.06
CA GLN A 106 -43.08 -14.45 -5.83
C GLN A 106 -41.77 -14.35 -6.63
N LYS A 107 -41.88 -14.21 -7.96
CA LYS A 107 -40.73 -14.06 -8.88
C LYS A 107 -40.54 -12.61 -9.36
N PRO A 108 -40.04 -11.68 -8.52
CA PRO A 108 -39.70 -10.35 -8.99
C PRO A 108 -38.52 -10.40 -9.98
N ALA A 109 -38.67 -9.74 -11.13
CA ALA A 109 -37.64 -9.73 -12.18
C ALA A 109 -36.28 -9.14 -11.72
N LYS A 110 -36.29 -8.28 -10.70
CA LYS A 110 -35.08 -7.67 -10.10
C LYS A 110 -35.25 -7.53 -8.59
N GLY A 111 -34.21 -7.86 -7.83
CA GLY A 111 -34.21 -7.77 -6.36
C GLY A 111 -34.39 -6.35 -5.84
N THR A 112 -34.16 -5.35 -6.69
CA THR A 112 -34.39 -3.94 -6.37
C THR A 112 -35.86 -3.54 -6.37
N LYS A 113 -36.72 -4.27 -7.09
CA LYS A 113 -38.18 -4.04 -7.13
C LYS A 113 -38.85 -4.65 -5.91
N PHE A 114 -38.41 -5.84 -5.48
CA PHE A 114 -38.94 -6.53 -4.30
C PHE A 114 -38.96 -5.63 -3.05
N TRP A 115 -37.83 -4.98 -2.74
CA TRP A 115 -37.70 -4.12 -1.56
C TRP A 115 -38.31 -2.72 -1.69
N LYS A 116 -38.87 -2.37 -2.86
CA LYS A 116 -39.50 -1.06 -3.14
C LYS A 116 -41.02 -1.14 -3.26
N ASP A 117 -41.57 -2.35 -3.27
CA ASP A 117 -42.99 -2.60 -3.43
C ASP A 117 -43.69 -2.50 -2.05
N PRO A 118 -44.67 -1.58 -1.87
CA PRO A 118 -45.41 -1.45 -0.62
C PRO A 118 -46.28 -2.67 -0.31
N ASP A 119 -46.64 -3.48 -1.31
CA ASP A 119 -47.53 -4.64 -1.17
C ASP A 119 -46.79 -5.94 -0.80
N ASN A 120 -45.47 -5.88 -0.53
CA ASN A 120 -44.69 -7.03 -0.04
C ASN A 120 -44.57 -6.99 1.50
N PRO A 121 -45.51 -7.59 2.27
CA PRO A 121 -45.38 -7.67 3.72
C PRO A 121 -44.26 -8.65 4.09
N VAL A 122 -43.17 -8.12 4.67
CA VAL A 122 -42.04 -8.90 5.19
C VAL A 122 -42.42 -9.49 6.55
N LYS A 123 -43.29 -10.49 6.59
CA LYS A 123 -43.64 -11.19 7.85
C LYS A 123 -42.58 -12.22 8.23
N GLU A 124 -42.04 -12.91 7.23
CA GLU A 124 -41.07 -13.99 7.40
C GLU A 124 -39.67 -13.54 6.99
N MET A 125 -38.80 -13.30 7.97
CA MET A 125 -37.43 -12.88 7.72
C MET A 125 -36.45 -13.47 8.73
N ALA A 126 -35.31 -13.92 8.23
CA ALA A 126 -34.14 -14.18 9.05
C ALA A 126 -33.34 -12.88 9.21
N ARG A 127 -32.74 -12.70 10.39
CA ARG A 127 -31.90 -11.54 10.71
C ARG A 127 -30.53 -12.03 11.18
N TYR A 128 -29.49 -11.60 10.49
CA TYR A 128 -28.11 -11.85 10.89
C TYR A 128 -27.53 -10.54 11.43
N SER A 129 -27.12 -10.54 12.70
CA SER A 129 -26.41 -9.41 13.29
C SER A 129 -24.93 -9.56 13.02
N ILE A 130 -24.33 -8.53 12.43
CA ILE A 130 -22.91 -8.45 12.12
C ILE A 130 -22.33 -7.30 12.94
N GLU A 131 -21.39 -7.60 13.81
CA GLU A 131 -20.67 -6.58 14.57
C GLU A 131 -19.60 -5.93 13.69
N VAL A 132 -19.47 -4.61 13.78
CA VAL A 132 -18.50 -3.86 12.98
C VAL A 132 -17.50 -3.22 13.92
N ASN A 133 -16.26 -3.72 13.86
CA ASN A 133 -15.17 -3.29 14.72
C ASN A 133 -14.19 -2.42 13.93
N CYS A 134 -13.83 -1.27 14.51
CA CYS A 134 -12.83 -0.37 13.97
C CYS A 134 -11.64 -0.38 14.93
N VAL A 135 -10.55 -1.03 14.54
CA VAL A 135 -9.38 -1.25 15.39
C VAL A 135 -8.22 -0.42 14.86
N TRP A 136 -7.56 0.35 15.73
CA TRP A 136 -6.31 1.00 15.39
C TRP A 136 -5.19 -0.05 15.36
N LEU A 137 -4.31 0.04 14.37
CA LEU A 137 -3.08 -0.75 14.37
C LEU A 137 -2.16 -0.21 15.46
N THR A 138 -2.39 -0.63 16.71
CA THR A 138 -1.35 -0.55 17.73
C THR A 138 -0.32 -1.60 17.38
N MET A 139 0.91 -1.19 17.07
CA MET A 139 2.06 -2.08 17.11
C MET A 139 2.06 -2.78 18.47
N ILE A 140 1.67 -4.06 18.50
CA ILE A 140 1.93 -4.90 19.66
C ILE A 140 3.40 -5.27 19.55
N VAL A 141 4.25 -4.43 20.12
CA VAL A 141 5.59 -4.83 20.56
C VAL A 141 5.36 -5.80 21.72
N GLN A 142 5.41 -7.10 21.47
CA GLN A 142 5.60 -8.06 22.56
C GLN A 142 7.05 -7.91 23.03
N SER A 143 7.29 -6.94 23.91
CA SER A 143 8.48 -6.93 24.75
C SER A 143 8.24 -7.92 25.89
N THR A 144 8.93 -9.05 25.83
CA THR A 144 9.40 -9.72 27.04
C THR A 144 10.44 -8.81 27.71
N PHE A 145 10.61 -8.97 29.03
CA PHE A 145 11.38 -8.11 29.95
C PHE A 145 10.61 -6.85 30.37
N GLY A 146 10.18 -6.66 31.61
CA GLY A 146 10.76 -7.08 32.88
C GLY A 146 11.23 -5.83 33.62
N LEU A 147 10.36 -5.32 34.52
CA LEU A 147 10.64 -4.38 35.62
C LEU A 147 11.26 -3.01 35.27
N SER A 148 10.47 -1.95 35.51
CA SER A 148 10.90 -0.78 36.29
C SER A 148 9.76 0.25 36.36
N TRP A 149 9.09 0.30 37.51
CA TRP A 149 8.33 1.48 37.92
C TRP A 149 9.31 2.52 38.43
N LEU A 150 9.15 3.78 38.02
CA LEU A 150 9.40 5.06 38.73
C LEU A 150 9.90 6.14 37.76
N LEU A 151 8.99 6.97 37.23
CA LEU A 151 8.92 8.44 37.45
C LEU A 151 7.99 9.10 36.41
N PRO A 152 7.30 10.20 36.78
CA PRO A 152 6.21 10.78 36.01
C PRO A 152 6.65 11.97 35.14
N GLY A 153 6.03 12.05 33.96
CA GLY A 153 5.54 13.28 33.33
C GLY A 153 6.50 14.44 33.10
N LEU A 154 6.96 14.59 31.85
CA LEU A 154 7.16 15.89 31.18
C LEU A 154 7.22 15.67 29.67
N LEU A 155 6.05 15.63 29.04
CA LEU A 155 5.90 15.77 27.60
C LEU A 155 6.03 17.27 27.25
N LEU A 156 7.21 17.67 26.80
CA LEU A 156 7.39 18.88 26.01
C LEU A 156 6.80 18.63 24.62
N VAL A 157 5.54 19.03 24.45
CA VAL A 157 4.94 19.18 23.12
C VAL A 157 5.55 20.44 22.51
N ALA A 158 6.57 20.26 21.67
CA ALA A 158 6.99 21.31 20.75
C ALA A 158 5.83 21.55 19.78
N TRP A 159 5.17 22.68 19.94
CA TRP A 159 4.22 23.20 18.96
C TRP A 159 4.98 23.56 17.70
N ILE A 160 4.87 22.72 16.67
CA ILE A 160 5.26 23.12 15.31
C ILE A 160 4.10 23.96 14.78
N ASP A 161 4.35 25.26 14.68
CA ASP A 161 3.51 26.27 14.08
C ASP A 161 3.23 25.90 12.60
N PRO A 162 1.97 25.78 12.14
CA PRO A 162 1.66 25.39 10.76
C PRO A 162 1.90 26.51 9.73
N THR A 163 2.65 27.56 10.06
CA THR A 163 2.86 28.72 9.20
C THR A 163 4.34 28.99 8.89
N SER A 164 5.14 27.96 8.63
CA SER A 164 6.44 28.16 7.98
C SER A 164 6.27 28.22 6.46
N ARG A 165 6.48 29.42 5.92
CA ARG A 165 6.43 29.79 4.50
C ARG A 165 7.09 28.73 3.61
N LEU A 166 6.25 28.06 2.82
CA LEU A 166 6.64 27.14 1.75
C LEU A 166 7.39 27.89 0.66
N ALA A 167 8.51 27.32 0.21
CA ALA A 167 9.30 27.81 -0.91
C ALA A 167 8.43 27.90 -2.19
N GLU A 168 8.65 28.95 -2.99
CA GLU A 168 7.81 29.40 -4.11
C GLU A 168 7.54 28.36 -5.22
N GLY A 169 8.20 27.19 -5.24
CA GLY A 169 7.99 26.14 -6.25
C GLY A 169 7.18 24.92 -5.81
N THR A 170 6.91 24.73 -4.51
CA THR A 170 6.18 23.54 -4.00
C THR A 170 4.67 23.76 -3.88
N ASN A 171 4.23 25.01 -3.89
CA ASN A 171 2.83 25.39 -3.69
C ASN A 171 1.96 25.05 -4.89
N GLU A 172 2.46 25.23 -6.11
CA GLU A 172 1.65 25.16 -7.34
C GLU A 172 1.04 23.76 -7.55
N ALA A 173 1.82 22.70 -7.34
CA ALA A 173 1.38 21.35 -7.68
C ALA A 173 0.46 20.72 -6.60
N VAL A 174 0.70 21.04 -5.32
CA VAL A 174 -0.22 20.65 -4.23
C VAL A 174 -1.54 21.40 -4.37
N GLU A 175 -1.49 22.67 -4.76
CA GLU A 175 -2.67 23.49 -5.05
C GLU A 175 -3.49 22.91 -6.23
N VAL A 176 -2.83 22.49 -7.32
CA VAL A 176 -3.46 21.78 -8.45
C VAL A 176 -4.25 20.57 -7.99
N LEU A 177 -3.64 19.69 -7.18
CA LEU A 177 -4.30 18.48 -6.69
C LEU A 177 -5.47 18.81 -5.76
N THR A 178 -5.34 19.84 -4.94
CA THR A 178 -6.36 20.26 -4.00
C THR A 178 -7.58 20.79 -4.76
N LYS A 179 -7.36 21.70 -5.73
CA LYS A 179 -8.40 22.18 -6.66
C LYS A 179 -9.01 21.03 -7.46
N CYS A 180 -8.21 20.12 -8.00
CA CYS A 180 -8.71 18.95 -8.73
C CYS A 180 -9.63 18.08 -7.85
N ASN A 181 -9.27 17.85 -6.59
CA ASN A 181 -10.07 17.07 -5.65
C ASN A 181 -11.38 17.77 -5.27
N GLU A 182 -11.37 19.09 -5.10
CA GLU A 182 -12.59 19.88 -4.87
C GLU A 182 -13.54 19.78 -6.07
N LEU A 183 -13.02 19.96 -7.29
CA LEU A 183 -13.80 19.86 -8.52
C LEU A 183 -14.37 18.45 -8.69
N LEU A 184 -13.58 17.39 -8.44
CA LEU A 184 -14.02 15.99 -8.51
C LEU A 184 -15.14 15.65 -7.53
N ASN A 185 -15.20 16.35 -6.39
CA ASN A 185 -16.19 16.12 -5.33
C ASN A 185 -17.43 17.03 -5.43
N ALA A 186 -17.43 18.04 -6.32
CA ALA A 186 -18.53 18.99 -6.47
C ALA A 186 -19.79 18.37 -7.13
N LYS A 187 -20.97 18.57 -6.52
CA LYS A 187 -22.28 18.20 -7.09
C LYS A 187 -22.80 19.30 -8.02
N THR A 188 -22.73 19.12 -9.35
CA THR A 188 -23.15 20.18 -10.30
C THR A 188 -24.54 19.95 -10.95
N SER A 189 -25.35 21.02 -11.00
CA SER A 189 -26.81 21.03 -11.27
C SER A 189 -27.27 21.68 -12.59
N SER A 190 -26.42 21.85 -13.62
CA SER A 190 -26.84 22.36 -14.95
C SER A 190 -26.26 21.56 -16.12
N TRP A 191 -27.04 21.28 -17.18
CA TRP A 191 -26.63 20.41 -18.31
C TRP A 191 -25.53 21.01 -19.21
N LYS A 192 -25.57 22.32 -19.50
CA LYS A 192 -24.49 23.00 -20.26
C LYS A 192 -23.20 23.08 -19.46
N VAL A 193 -23.32 23.32 -18.15
CA VAL A 193 -22.21 23.25 -17.19
C VAL A 193 -21.66 21.82 -17.14
N ARG A 194 -22.51 20.78 -17.13
CA ARG A 194 -22.08 19.38 -17.11
C ARG A 194 -21.18 18.96 -18.27
N MET A 195 -21.29 19.50 -19.49
CA MET A 195 -20.39 19.10 -20.60
C MET A 195 -18.98 19.65 -20.43
N PHE A 196 -18.85 20.97 -20.19
CA PHE A 196 -17.55 21.61 -19.93
C PHE A 196 -16.88 20.98 -18.68
N TRP A 197 -17.67 20.78 -17.62
CA TRP A 197 -17.21 20.15 -16.40
C TRP A 197 -16.85 18.68 -16.58
N ARG A 198 -17.52 17.91 -17.44
CA ARG A 198 -17.13 16.51 -17.70
C ARG A 198 -15.72 16.41 -18.30
N GLN A 199 -15.35 17.33 -19.19
CA GLN A 199 -14.01 17.32 -19.77
C GLN A 199 -12.98 17.74 -18.73
N LEU A 200 -13.25 18.81 -17.97
CA LEU A 200 -12.38 19.25 -16.87
C LEU A 200 -12.20 18.16 -15.80
N LEU A 201 -13.29 17.53 -15.35
CA LEU A 201 -13.26 16.42 -14.39
C LEU A 201 -12.43 15.23 -14.90
N ARG A 202 -12.46 14.93 -16.19
CA ARG A 202 -11.62 13.87 -16.78
C ARG A 202 -10.15 14.26 -16.77
N LEU A 203 -9.83 15.52 -17.07
CA LEU A 203 -8.47 16.05 -17.01
C LEU A 203 -7.96 16.05 -15.56
N CYS A 204 -8.75 16.54 -14.60
CA CYS A 204 -8.44 16.49 -13.16
C CYS A 204 -8.28 15.05 -12.66
N ALA A 205 -9.13 14.11 -13.08
CA ALA A 205 -9.00 12.71 -12.72
C ALA A 205 -7.72 12.07 -13.27
N MET A 206 -7.32 12.43 -14.51
CA MET A 206 -6.05 11.97 -15.08
C MET A 206 -4.86 12.60 -14.36
N ALA A 207 -4.87 13.92 -14.13
CA ALA A 207 -3.83 14.60 -13.35
C ALA A 207 -3.67 13.96 -11.97
N ASN A 208 -4.77 13.80 -11.21
CA ASN A 208 -4.77 13.16 -9.89
C ASN A 208 -4.27 11.71 -9.93
N ARG A 209 -4.52 10.97 -11.02
CA ARG A 209 -4.05 9.58 -11.16
C ARG A 209 -2.55 9.49 -11.45
N TYR A 210 -1.99 10.44 -12.20
CA TYR A 210 -0.62 10.37 -12.71
C TYR A 210 0.33 11.38 -12.06
N PHE A 211 -0.12 12.12 -11.04
CA PHE A 211 0.65 13.18 -10.41
C PHE A 211 1.97 12.73 -9.78
N ASP A 212 1.94 11.62 -9.01
CA ASP A 212 3.15 11.00 -8.42
C ASP A 212 3.94 10.15 -9.45
N ASN A 213 3.42 10.02 -10.67
CA ASN A 213 4.11 9.41 -11.80
C ASN A 213 4.63 10.51 -12.72
N HIS A 214 4.42 10.38 -14.03
CA HIS A 214 4.77 11.38 -15.02
C HIS A 214 3.66 11.59 -16.05
N LEU A 215 3.41 12.85 -16.35
CA LEU A 215 2.35 13.34 -17.20
C LEU A 215 2.88 14.47 -18.08
N ILE A 216 2.65 14.37 -19.38
CA ILE A 216 2.95 15.43 -20.36
C ILE A 216 1.63 16.07 -20.75
N VAL A 217 1.55 17.39 -20.61
CA VAL A 217 0.39 18.20 -21.01
C VAL A 217 0.81 19.20 -22.07
N LEU A 218 0.28 19.03 -23.28
CA LEU A 218 0.38 19.98 -24.38
C LEU A 218 -0.86 20.89 -24.39
N PHE A 219 -0.67 22.14 -24.01
CA PHE A 219 -1.67 23.19 -24.07
C PHE A 219 -1.62 23.88 -25.43
N CYS A 220 -2.59 23.57 -26.28
CA CYS A 220 -2.62 24.02 -27.65
C CYS A 220 -4.05 24.33 -28.08
N GLY A 221 -4.28 25.58 -28.48
CA GLY A 221 -5.54 26.02 -29.09
C GLY A 221 -5.73 25.51 -30.51
N SER A 222 -6.64 26.14 -31.25
CA SER A 222 -6.95 25.77 -32.64
C SER A 222 -5.69 25.66 -33.51
N THR A 223 -5.59 24.57 -34.28
CA THR A 223 -4.46 24.28 -35.18
C THR A 223 -4.27 25.33 -36.28
N LYS A 224 -5.34 26.10 -36.59
CA LYS A 224 -5.25 27.26 -37.49
C LYS A 224 -4.46 28.42 -36.89
N ARG A 225 -4.50 28.59 -35.57
CA ARG A 225 -3.79 29.64 -34.84
C ARG A 225 -2.35 29.23 -34.51
N TYR A 226 -2.12 27.94 -34.26
CA TYR A 226 -0.80 27.42 -33.90
C TYR A 226 -0.43 26.18 -34.73
N PRO A 227 0.12 26.35 -35.95
CA PRO A 227 0.51 25.22 -36.80
C PRO A 227 1.58 24.32 -36.16
N VAL A 228 2.48 24.91 -35.36
CA VAL A 228 3.55 24.19 -34.63
C VAL A 228 2.98 23.15 -33.66
N CYS A 229 1.82 23.41 -33.04
CA CYS A 229 1.15 22.46 -32.15
C CYS A 229 0.80 21.14 -32.83
N LYS A 230 0.50 21.16 -34.14
CA LYS A 230 0.18 19.93 -34.87
C LYS A 230 1.43 19.06 -35.03
N LYS A 231 2.54 19.66 -35.45
CA LYS A 231 3.82 18.97 -35.62
C LYS A 231 4.32 18.38 -34.31
N VAL A 232 4.32 19.20 -33.25
CA VAL A 232 4.75 18.76 -31.90
C VAL A 232 3.84 17.67 -31.33
N ASP A 233 2.51 17.75 -31.53
CA ASP A 233 1.57 16.70 -31.08
C ASP A 233 1.81 15.37 -31.80
N GLU A 234 2.05 15.40 -33.12
CA GLU A 234 2.37 14.21 -33.91
C GLU A 234 3.69 13.58 -33.46
N MET A 235 4.74 14.40 -33.31
CA MET A 235 6.05 13.96 -32.81
C MET A 235 5.96 13.35 -31.39
N LEU A 236 5.29 14.02 -30.45
CA LEU A 236 5.11 13.52 -29.08
C LEU A 236 4.36 12.18 -29.06
N ARG A 237 3.30 12.03 -29.86
CA ARG A 237 2.54 10.77 -29.93
C ARG A 237 3.40 9.61 -30.42
N GLN A 238 4.18 9.84 -31.48
CA GLN A 238 5.09 8.82 -32.03
C GLN A 238 6.15 8.43 -30.99
N ARG A 239 6.76 9.43 -30.36
CA ARG A 239 7.77 9.20 -29.33
C ARG A 239 7.22 8.41 -28.15
N ILE A 240 6.05 8.79 -27.64
CA ILE A 240 5.42 8.14 -26.49
C ILE A 240 4.95 6.71 -26.84
N SER A 241 4.52 6.47 -28.08
CA SER A 241 4.17 5.11 -28.52
C SER A 241 5.38 4.16 -28.54
N ASN A 242 6.58 4.68 -28.80
CA ASN A 242 7.82 3.89 -28.81
C ASN A 242 8.30 3.50 -27.40
N ILE A 243 7.80 4.16 -26.36
CA ILE A 243 8.15 3.85 -24.96
C ILE A 243 7.34 2.63 -24.49
N SER A 244 8.01 1.73 -23.76
CA SER A 244 7.40 0.57 -23.11
C SER A 244 6.20 0.95 -22.23
N SER A 245 5.15 0.12 -22.22
CA SER A 245 3.89 0.36 -21.51
C SER A 245 4.07 0.70 -20.03
N GLU A 246 5.03 0.08 -19.36
CA GLU A 246 5.29 0.27 -17.93
C GLU A 246 5.97 1.62 -17.62
N GLY A 247 6.57 2.28 -18.59
CA GLY A 247 7.30 3.55 -18.43
C GLY A 247 6.72 4.68 -19.26
N ARG A 248 5.57 4.45 -19.91
CA ARG A 248 4.98 5.40 -20.83
C ARG A 248 4.35 6.56 -20.05
N PRO A 249 4.74 7.83 -20.31
CA PRO A 249 4.07 8.97 -19.70
C PRO A 249 2.63 9.06 -20.17
N ALA A 250 1.74 9.48 -19.27
CA ALA A 250 0.43 9.92 -19.69
C ALA A 250 0.59 11.15 -20.57
N TYR A 251 -0.17 11.24 -21.66
CA TYR A 251 -0.12 12.39 -22.56
C TYR A 251 -1.50 12.97 -22.76
N ILE A 252 -1.60 14.27 -22.55
CA ILE A 252 -2.83 15.03 -22.68
C ILE A 252 -2.57 16.21 -23.62
N LYS A 253 -3.44 16.38 -24.60
CA LYS A 253 -3.55 17.61 -25.38
C LYS A 253 -4.85 18.31 -25.02
N THR A 254 -4.77 19.60 -24.72
CA THR A 254 -5.97 20.37 -24.35
C THR A 254 -5.84 21.84 -24.74
N ASP A 255 -6.98 22.47 -25.00
CA ASP A 255 -7.16 23.90 -25.23
C ASP A 255 -7.91 24.58 -24.07
N ASN A 256 -8.07 23.87 -22.94
CA ASN A 256 -8.83 24.37 -21.81
C ASN A 256 -7.97 25.28 -20.93
N PHE A 257 -8.23 26.59 -20.99
CA PHE A 257 -7.54 27.59 -20.18
C PHE A 257 -7.73 27.39 -18.67
N ALA A 258 -8.90 26.95 -18.19
CA ALA A 258 -9.13 26.74 -16.75
C ALA A 258 -8.27 25.60 -16.20
N PHE A 259 -8.05 24.55 -17.00
CA PHE A 259 -7.10 23.49 -16.65
C PHE A 259 -5.64 23.95 -16.79
N GLY A 260 -5.36 24.87 -17.72
CA GLY A 260 -4.04 25.49 -17.86
C GLY A 260 -3.65 26.35 -16.66
N GLU A 261 -4.61 27.11 -16.11
CA GLU A 261 -4.40 27.95 -14.93
C GLU A 261 -3.94 27.15 -13.71
N ASP A 262 -4.48 25.95 -13.49
CA ASP A 262 -3.98 25.05 -12.45
C ASP A 262 -2.50 24.73 -12.66
N PHE A 263 -2.06 24.52 -13.91
CA PHE A 263 -0.67 24.24 -14.27
C PHE A 263 0.19 25.51 -14.43
N SER A 264 -0.23 26.67 -13.92
CA SER A 264 0.49 27.95 -14.09
C SER A 264 0.69 28.34 -15.56
N VAL A 265 -0.20 27.89 -16.46
CA VAL A 265 -0.14 28.17 -17.90
C VAL A 265 -1.15 29.26 -18.27
N HIS A 266 -0.64 30.43 -18.64
CA HIS A 266 -1.45 31.60 -19.00
C HIS A 266 -1.50 31.89 -20.52
N HIS A 267 -0.67 31.23 -21.33
CA HIS A 267 -0.62 31.44 -22.78
C HIS A 267 -0.48 30.12 -23.55
N PHE A 268 -1.00 30.10 -24.77
CA PHE A 268 -0.80 28.99 -25.72
C PHE A 268 0.09 29.44 -26.90
N PRO A 269 0.94 28.54 -27.43
CA PRO A 269 1.14 27.17 -27.00
C PRO A 269 1.98 27.08 -25.71
N ALA A 270 1.76 26.04 -24.92
CA ALA A 270 2.56 25.70 -23.74
C ALA A 270 2.70 24.17 -23.64
N LEU A 271 3.86 23.72 -23.17
CA LEU A 271 4.14 22.30 -22.91
C LEU A 271 4.63 22.18 -21.48
N THR A 272 3.97 21.32 -20.71
CA THR A 272 4.30 21.09 -19.31
C THR A 272 4.55 19.60 -19.07
N TYR A 273 5.66 19.28 -18.42
CA TYR A 273 5.98 17.96 -17.92
C TYR A 273 5.81 17.95 -16.41
N ALA A 274 4.81 17.20 -15.93
CA ALA A 274 4.59 16.96 -14.52
C ALA A 274 5.23 15.62 -14.13
N VAL A 275 6.12 15.62 -13.13
CA VAL A 275 6.77 14.40 -12.63
C VAL A 275 6.94 14.45 -11.12
N ALA A 276 6.51 13.40 -10.42
CA ALA A 276 6.56 13.27 -8.97
C ALA A 276 6.03 14.54 -8.23
N GLY A 277 4.95 15.10 -8.77
CA GLY A 277 4.33 16.32 -8.28
C GLY A 277 5.10 17.62 -8.49
N ARG A 278 6.09 17.67 -9.40
CA ARG A 278 6.74 18.91 -9.85
C ARG A 278 6.36 19.22 -11.30
N LEU A 279 6.17 20.49 -11.60
CA LEU A 279 5.90 20.98 -12.95
C LEU A 279 7.18 21.52 -13.58
N PHE A 280 7.44 21.15 -14.83
CA PHE A 280 8.48 21.68 -15.68
C PHE A 280 7.85 22.24 -16.95
N HIS A 281 8.00 23.54 -17.18
CA HIS A 281 7.49 24.20 -18.37
C HIS A 281 8.57 24.28 -19.45
N PHE A 282 8.18 24.05 -20.70
CA PHE A 282 9.04 24.30 -21.85
C PHE A 282 9.11 25.81 -22.12
N THR A 283 10.29 26.38 -22.01
CA THR A 283 10.54 27.82 -22.16
C THR A 283 11.33 28.19 -23.42
N ASP A 284 11.78 27.18 -24.18
CA ASP A 284 12.65 27.37 -25.34
C ASP A 284 11.84 27.77 -26.60
N ILE A 285 12.54 28.04 -27.70
CA ILE A 285 11.89 28.36 -28.98
C ILE A 285 11.09 27.14 -29.46
N TRP A 286 9.82 27.36 -29.83
CA TRP A 286 8.93 26.31 -30.32
C TRP A 286 9.36 25.77 -31.70
N SER A 287 10.12 24.68 -31.69
CA SER A 287 10.43 23.84 -32.84
C SER A 287 10.31 22.36 -32.48
N GLU A 288 10.18 21.50 -33.47
CA GLU A 288 10.11 20.05 -33.26
C GLU A 288 11.40 19.54 -32.59
N GLU A 289 12.54 20.01 -33.08
CA GLU A 289 13.87 19.64 -32.61
C GLU A 289 14.17 20.16 -31.19
N ALA A 290 13.71 21.39 -30.88
CA ALA A 290 13.88 21.97 -29.55
C ALA A 290 13.05 21.21 -28.51
N VAL A 291 11.78 20.91 -28.82
CA VAL A 291 10.92 20.12 -27.95
C VAL A 291 11.45 18.69 -27.81
N ASP A 292 11.92 18.07 -28.90
CA ASP A 292 12.47 16.71 -28.84
C ASP A 292 13.73 16.64 -27.95
N ARG A 293 14.64 17.61 -28.07
CA ARG A 293 15.81 17.69 -27.19
C ARG A 293 15.41 17.87 -25.73
N TRP A 294 14.47 18.76 -25.44
CA TRP A 294 13.97 18.98 -24.09
C TRP A 294 13.31 17.71 -23.52
N MET A 295 12.49 17.02 -24.31
CA MET A 295 11.88 15.75 -23.92
C MET A 295 12.92 14.65 -23.69
N SER A 296 14.01 14.62 -24.47
CA SER A 296 15.13 13.69 -24.22
C SER A 296 15.77 13.93 -22.87
N GLN A 297 16.01 15.19 -22.51
CA GLN A 297 16.53 15.54 -21.19
C GLN A 297 15.54 15.19 -20.08
N MET A 298 14.24 15.38 -20.30
CA MET A 298 13.22 15.11 -19.30
C MET A 298 12.97 13.62 -19.04
N LEU A 299 13.09 12.78 -20.07
CA LEU A 299 12.83 11.34 -19.97
C LEU A 299 14.07 10.50 -19.61
N THR A 300 15.27 11.08 -19.60
CA THR A 300 16.50 10.37 -19.23
C THR A 300 16.59 10.22 -17.71
N SER A 301 16.78 8.98 -17.22
CA SER A 301 17.01 8.73 -15.80
C SER A 301 18.38 9.24 -15.36
N SER A 302 18.44 9.81 -14.17
CA SER A 302 19.67 10.31 -13.53
C SER A 302 20.12 9.46 -12.34
N VAL A 303 19.34 8.44 -11.98
CA VAL A 303 19.60 7.63 -10.79
C VAL A 303 20.66 6.56 -11.07
N ARG A 304 21.61 6.41 -10.14
CA ARG A 304 22.66 5.39 -10.21
C ARG A 304 22.37 4.24 -9.27
N LEU A 305 22.65 3.03 -9.73
CA LEU A 305 22.73 1.85 -8.86
C LEU A 305 24.12 1.87 -8.19
N VAL A 306 24.13 1.71 -6.88
CA VAL A 306 25.33 1.77 -6.05
C VAL A 306 25.34 0.54 -5.15
N ASP A 307 26.54 0.01 -4.90
CA ASP A 307 26.80 -1.13 -4.03
C ASP A 307 27.92 -0.79 -3.03
N SER A 308 28.22 -1.73 -2.14
CA SER A 308 29.28 -1.59 -1.15
C SER A 308 30.65 -1.27 -1.74
N THR A 309 30.94 -1.69 -2.99
CA THR A 309 32.27 -1.54 -3.60
C THR A 309 32.50 -0.19 -4.26
N ASN A 310 31.43 0.45 -4.76
CA ASN A 310 31.52 1.71 -5.50
C ASN A 310 30.91 2.91 -4.77
N PHE A 311 30.27 2.70 -3.62
CA PHE A 311 29.59 3.76 -2.87
C PHE A 311 30.51 4.96 -2.57
N GLU A 312 31.71 4.71 -2.07
CA GLU A 312 32.60 5.78 -1.65
C GLU A 312 33.15 6.58 -2.84
N GLU A 313 33.52 5.90 -3.93
CA GLU A 313 33.99 6.55 -5.15
C GLU A 313 32.90 7.44 -5.77
N VAL A 314 31.66 6.97 -5.77
CA VAL A 314 30.53 7.70 -6.37
C VAL A 314 30.10 8.86 -5.47
N ARG A 315 30.05 8.63 -4.15
CA ARG A 315 29.70 9.64 -3.15
C ARG A 315 30.68 10.82 -3.16
N GLN A 316 31.98 10.56 -3.25
CA GLN A 316 33.00 11.62 -3.24
C GLN A 316 32.89 12.61 -4.40
N ARG A 317 32.18 12.26 -5.49
CA ARG A 317 31.95 13.17 -6.62
C ARG A 317 30.93 14.26 -6.32
N TYR A 318 30.10 14.09 -5.30
CA TYR A 318 28.98 15.00 -4.99
C TYR A 318 28.96 15.37 -3.51
N ALA A 319 28.67 16.64 -3.21
CA ALA A 319 28.61 17.12 -1.83
C ALA A 319 27.42 16.54 -1.05
N THR A 320 26.33 16.21 -1.76
CA THR A 320 25.11 15.66 -1.17
C THR A 320 24.55 14.55 -2.06
N SER A 321 24.08 13.48 -1.43
CA SER A 321 23.47 12.35 -2.12
C SER A 321 22.21 11.88 -1.39
N VAL A 322 21.22 11.45 -2.16
CA VAL A 322 19.97 10.89 -1.65
C VAL A 322 19.94 9.41 -2.01
N VAL A 323 19.96 8.55 -0.99
CA VAL A 323 20.05 7.10 -1.14
C VAL A 323 18.70 6.47 -0.84
N LEU A 324 18.17 5.70 -1.78
CA LEU A 324 17.07 4.78 -1.52
C LEU A 324 17.61 3.42 -1.12
N LEU A 325 17.31 3.02 0.10
CA LEU A 325 17.57 1.69 0.63
C LEU A 325 16.35 0.81 0.34
N TYR A 326 16.55 -0.30 -0.37
CA TYR A 326 15.47 -1.19 -0.79
C TYR A 326 15.88 -2.66 -0.78
N SER A 327 14.93 -3.58 -0.68
CA SER A 327 15.17 -5.03 -0.80
C SER A 327 14.44 -5.61 -2.01
N GLN A 328 15.13 -6.44 -2.79
CA GLN A 328 14.52 -7.18 -3.91
C GLN A 328 13.61 -8.32 -3.44
N GLU A 329 13.85 -8.86 -2.24
CA GLU A 329 13.06 -9.98 -1.70
C GLU A 329 11.60 -9.56 -1.40
N ASN A 330 11.37 -8.27 -1.17
CA ASN A 330 10.05 -7.70 -0.93
C ASN A 330 9.56 -6.96 -2.17
N GLU A 331 8.59 -7.52 -2.89
CA GLU A 331 8.02 -6.93 -4.11
C GLU A 331 7.51 -5.50 -3.92
N LEU A 332 6.88 -5.20 -2.78
CA LEU A 332 6.40 -3.86 -2.47
C LEU A 332 7.56 -2.88 -2.26
N CYS A 333 8.69 -3.34 -1.72
CA CYS A 333 9.87 -2.50 -1.53
C CYS A 333 10.61 -2.27 -2.86
N ALA A 334 10.81 -3.35 -3.63
CA ALA A 334 11.46 -3.33 -4.94
C ALA A 334 10.72 -2.42 -5.95
N ALA A 335 9.39 -2.34 -5.87
CA ALA A 335 8.59 -1.49 -6.75
C ALA A 335 8.99 0.01 -6.69
N TYR A 336 9.38 0.51 -5.51
CA TYR A 336 9.78 1.91 -5.32
C TYR A 336 11.19 2.17 -5.88
N ALA A 337 12.09 1.19 -5.81
CA ALA A 337 13.40 1.24 -6.45
C ALA A 337 13.33 1.15 -7.99
N GLY A 338 12.16 0.88 -8.55
CA GLY A 338 11.90 0.98 -9.98
C GLY A 338 11.82 2.41 -10.48
N LYS A 339 10.85 2.68 -11.36
CA LYS A 339 10.69 3.97 -12.05
C LYS A 339 10.25 5.10 -11.13
N TRP A 340 9.59 4.78 -10.02
CA TRP A 340 9.12 5.79 -9.08
C TRP A 340 10.28 6.62 -8.51
N TRP A 341 11.37 5.97 -8.09
CA TRP A 341 12.55 6.68 -7.62
C TRP A 341 13.22 7.53 -8.70
N ASP A 342 13.21 7.06 -9.95
CA ASP A 342 13.70 7.86 -11.09
C ASP A 342 12.89 9.15 -11.25
N TYR A 343 11.57 9.10 -11.02
CA TYR A 343 10.70 10.27 -11.05
C TYR A 343 10.99 11.23 -9.90
N VAL A 344 11.23 10.72 -8.69
CA VAL A 344 11.62 11.54 -7.53
C VAL A 344 12.94 12.27 -7.83
N ALA A 345 13.97 11.57 -8.29
CA ALA A 345 15.23 12.16 -8.69
C ALA A 345 15.04 13.23 -9.78
N LYS A 346 14.20 12.93 -10.79
CA LYS A 346 13.89 13.88 -11.86
C LYS A 346 13.19 15.15 -11.36
N SER A 347 12.40 15.06 -10.29
CA SER A 347 11.76 16.24 -9.68
C SER A 347 12.74 17.19 -8.98
N VAL A 348 14.01 16.79 -8.80
CA VAL A 348 15.11 17.59 -8.21
C VAL A 348 16.18 17.92 -9.26
N TYR A 349 15.87 17.74 -10.55
CA TYR A 349 16.81 17.88 -11.67
C TYR A 349 17.51 19.25 -11.77
N ASP A 350 16.91 20.30 -11.20
CA ASP A 350 17.50 21.64 -11.12
C ASP A 350 18.72 21.72 -10.18
N ARG A 351 18.83 20.82 -9.22
CA ARG A 351 19.94 20.75 -8.24
C ARG A 351 21.01 19.79 -8.71
N LYS A 352 22.00 20.31 -9.46
CA LYS A 352 23.13 19.53 -9.98
C LYS A 352 24.16 19.13 -8.91
N ASP A 353 24.03 19.70 -7.72
CA ASP A 353 24.85 19.42 -6.54
C ASP A 353 24.37 18.18 -5.76
N ILE A 354 23.21 17.63 -6.14
CA ILE A 354 22.56 16.50 -5.47
C ILE A 354 22.49 15.32 -6.43
N ASP A 355 23.02 14.18 -5.99
CA ASP A 355 22.94 12.92 -6.72
C ASP A 355 21.96 11.94 -6.07
N PHE A 356 21.35 11.07 -6.87
CA PHE A 356 20.36 10.08 -6.40
C PHE A 356 20.87 8.67 -6.63
N PHE A 357 20.84 7.86 -5.58
CA PHE A 357 21.34 6.48 -5.57
C PHE A 357 20.25 5.49 -5.18
N LYS A 358 20.42 4.26 -5.63
CA LYS A 358 19.67 3.07 -5.19
C LYS A 358 20.69 2.09 -4.63
N LEU A 359 20.42 1.55 -3.45
CA LEU A 359 21.28 0.58 -2.79
C LEU A 359 20.46 -0.58 -2.23
N GLU A 360 20.84 -1.80 -2.63
CA GLU A 360 20.10 -3.02 -2.28
C GLU A 360 20.48 -3.53 -0.88
N CYS A 361 19.48 -3.75 -0.04
CA CYS A 361 19.58 -4.21 1.33
C CYS A 361 19.48 -5.73 1.44
N SER A 362 20.42 -6.42 0.78
CA SER A 362 20.55 -7.88 0.84
C SER A 362 22.03 -8.29 0.88
N GLY A 363 22.32 -9.43 1.50
CA GLY A 363 23.68 -9.99 1.60
C GLY A 363 24.72 -8.98 2.09
N VAL A 364 25.82 -8.86 1.33
CA VAL A 364 26.97 -7.99 1.64
C VAL A 364 26.58 -6.51 1.67
N ASN A 365 25.66 -6.08 0.80
CA ASN A 365 25.23 -4.68 0.78
C ASN A 365 24.32 -4.34 1.99
N GLY A 366 23.50 -5.30 2.44
CA GLY A 366 22.74 -5.15 3.69
C GLY A 366 23.66 -4.99 4.90
N PHE A 367 24.69 -5.84 5.00
CA PHE A 367 25.72 -5.72 6.03
C PHE A 367 26.46 -4.38 5.95
N PHE A 368 26.85 -3.94 4.75
CA PHE A 368 27.46 -2.64 4.55
C PHE A 368 26.59 -1.49 5.07
N VAL A 369 25.28 -1.49 4.80
CA VAL A 369 24.36 -0.46 5.32
C VAL A 369 24.28 -0.50 6.84
N GLU A 370 24.14 -1.69 7.41
CA GLU A 370 24.06 -1.86 8.86
C GLU A 370 25.31 -1.32 9.56
N GLN A 371 26.50 -1.59 9.02
CA GLN A 371 27.74 -1.10 9.62
C GLN A 371 28.02 0.38 9.32
N ARG A 372 27.93 0.78 8.04
CA ARG A 372 28.32 2.13 7.57
C ARG A 372 27.28 3.20 7.91
N PHE A 373 25.99 2.87 7.86
CA PHE A 373 24.90 3.79 8.16
C PHE A 373 24.32 3.58 9.56
N SER A 374 24.59 2.45 10.23
CA SER A 374 23.94 2.07 11.49
C SER A 374 22.42 2.08 11.38
N ILE A 375 21.91 1.59 10.26
CA ILE A 375 20.49 1.50 9.92
C ILE A 375 20.14 0.05 9.63
N ASP A 376 19.12 -0.49 10.30
CA ASP A 376 18.45 -1.70 9.83
C ASP A 376 17.58 -1.34 8.61
N CYS A 377 18.07 -1.73 7.43
CA CYS A 377 17.40 -1.43 6.18
C CYS A 377 16.50 -2.57 5.67
N THR A 378 16.32 -3.63 6.47
CA THR A 378 15.34 -4.70 6.18
C THR A 378 13.94 -4.29 6.61
N THR A 379 13.80 -3.58 7.75
CA THR A 379 12.50 -3.09 8.24
C THR A 379 12.61 -1.73 8.96
N PRO A 380 11.80 -0.72 8.61
CA PRO A 380 10.86 -0.64 7.47
C PRO A 380 11.59 -0.54 6.12
N CYS A 381 11.01 -1.05 5.02
CA CYS A 381 11.59 -0.99 3.67
C CYS A 381 10.49 -0.48 2.72
N PRO A 382 10.74 0.49 1.81
CA PRO A 382 12.01 1.14 1.53
C PRO A 382 12.24 2.37 2.43
N GLN A 383 13.50 2.77 2.56
CA GLN A 383 13.90 3.95 3.34
C GLN A 383 14.65 4.93 2.45
N VAL A 384 14.53 6.22 2.75
CA VAL A 384 15.27 7.28 2.07
C VAL A 384 16.23 7.91 3.06
N VAL A 385 17.49 8.02 2.68
CA VAL A 385 18.55 8.59 3.52
C VAL A 385 19.24 9.71 2.75
N LEU A 386 19.33 10.87 3.37
CA LEU A 386 20.16 11.98 2.90
C LEU A 386 21.57 11.79 3.46
N VAL A 387 22.58 11.92 2.61
CA VAL A 387 24.00 11.80 2.96
C VAL A 387 24.70 13.08 2.53
N ALA A 388 25.30 13.81 3.48
CA ALA A 388 26.03 15.03 3.21
C ALA A 388 27.17 15.19 4.23
N ASN A 389 28.36 15.59 3.77
CA ASN A 389 29.51 15.88 4.65
C ASN A 389 29.81 14.80 5.72
N ASN A 390 29.79 13.51 5.34
CA ASN A 390 29.94 12.36 6.25
C ASN A 390 28.88 12.25 7.36
N HIS A 391 27.74 12.91 7.18
CA HIS A 391 26.59 12.77 8.05
C HIS A 391 25.42 12.20 7.25
N ILE A 392 24.50 11.57 7.95
CA ILE A 392 23.27 11.03 7.41
C ILE A 392 22.04 11.54 8.16
N LYS A 393 20.95 11.64 7.43
CA LYS A 393 19.63 11.91 7.97
C LYS A 393 18.61 11.01 7.30
N MET A 394 17.88 10.25 8.10
CA MET A 394 16.78 9.44 7.60
C MET A 394 15.56 10.31 7.32
N PHE A 395 14.89 10.05 6.20
CA PHE A 395 13.58 10.62 5.92
C PHE A 395 12.55 10.03 6.91
N PRO A 396 11.87 10.87 7.70
CA PRO A 396 11.08 10.40 8.85
C PRO A 396 9.69 9.86 8.49
N LEU A 397 9.22 10.07 7.25
CA LEU A 397 7.88 9.70 6.82
C LEU A 397 7.88 8.45 5.95
N SER A 398 6.72 7.77 5.93
CA SER A 398 6.52 6.62 5.05
C SER A 398 6.34 7.05 3.60
N ILE A 399 7.16 6.50 2.72
CA ILE A 399 7.11 6.77 1.27
C ILE A 399 5.97 6.05 0.54
N TYR A 400 5.21 5.21 1.24
CA TYR A 400 4.00 4.57 0.71
C TYR A 400 2.82 5.53 0.55
N SER A 401 2.90 6.71 1.15
CA SER A 401 1.86 7.72 1.10
C SER A 401 1.90 8.52 -0.22
N ARG A 402 0.74 8.97 -0.69
CA ARG A 402 0.67 9.88 -1.84
C ARG A 402 1.33 11.22 -1.51
N GLY A 403 2.01 11.81 -2.48
CA GLY A 403 2.76 13.05 -2.27
C GLY A 403 4.07 12.86 -1.51
N ALA A 404 4.50 11.62 -1.23
CA ALA A 404 5.81 11.35 -0.62
C ALA A 404 6.96 12.00 -1.40
N ALA A 405 6.88 12.06 -2.73
CA ALA A 405 7.87 12.74 -3.56
C ALA A 405 8.01 14.24 -3.23
N ALA A 406 6.89 14.93 -3.00
CA ALA A 406 6.91 16.34 -2.59
C ALA A 406 7.48 16.50 -1.19
N GLN A 407 7.18 15.58 -0.27
CA GLN A 407 7.74 15.59 1.08
C GLN A 407 9.25 15.32 1.08
N ILE A 408 9.73 14.40 0.24
CA ILE A 408 11.17 14.13 0.07
C ILE A 408 11.88 15.36 -0.48
N ARG A 409 11.30 16.03 -1.49
CA ARG A 409 11.86 17.29 -2.01
C ARG A 409 11.96 18.36 -0.94
N HIS A 410 10.88 18.56 -0.20
CA HIS A 410 10.86 19.54 0.89
C HIS A 410 11.92 19.20 1.93
N PHE A 411 12.01 17.93 2.33
CA PHE A 411 13.02 17.43 3.26
C PHE A 411 14.45 17.72 2.77
N ILE A 412 14.75 17.45 1.50
CA ILE A 412 16.05 17.77 0.87
C ILE A 412 16.34 19.27 0.98
N GLU A 413 15.37 20.12 0.65
CA GLU A 413 15.53 21.58 0.69
C GLU A 413 15.77 22.12 2.11
N THR A 414 15.03 21.62 3.10
CA THR A 414 15.18 22.06 4.51
C THR A 414 16.47 21.55 5.14
N GLU A 415 16.77 20.26 5.02
CA GLU A 415 17.86 19.64 5.78
C GLU A 415 19.24 20.05 5.29
N ILE A 416 19.40 20.31 3.98
CA ILE A 416 20.68 20.82 3.44
C ILE A 416 21.05 22.18 4.07
N THR A 417 20.06 22.97 4.47
CA THR A 417 20.29 24.30 5.06
C THR A 417 20.47 24.30 6.57
N ASN A 418 20.07 23.24 7.27
CA ASN A 418 20.19 23.13 8.72
C ASN A 418 20.53 21.68 9.15
N PRO A 419 21.82 21.33 9.32
CA PRO A 419 22.25 19.97 9.62
C PRO A 419 22.09 19.56 11.11
N GLU A 420 21.22 20.22 11.87
CA GLU A 420 21.01 19.88 13.28
C GLU A 420 20.42 18.46 13.47
N GLY A 421 21.02 17.69 14.38
CA GLY A 421 20.57 16.34 14.71
C GLY A 421 20.77 15.31 13.60
N TRP A 422 21.77 15.50 12.74
CA TRP A 422 22.24 14.48 11.81
C TRP A 422 23.14 13.47 12.52
N GLN A 423 23.10 12.23 12.06
CA GLN A 423 23.93 11.15 12.58
C GLN A 423 25.25 11.09 11.80
N GLU A 424 26.35 10.73 12.46
CA GLU A 424 27.63 10.53 11.78
C GLU A 424 27.63 9.23 10.97
N LEU A 425 28.22 9.27 9.77
CA LEU A 425 28.40 8.10 8.91
C LEU A 425 29.66 7.34 9.38
N MET A 426 29.48 6.10 9.85
CA MET A 426 30.52 5.26 10.50
C MET A 426 31.66 4.90 9.57
N ALA A 427 32.85 4.52 10.02
CA ALA A 427 33.92 4.11 9.10
C ALA A 427 33.49 2.96 8.15
N GLU A 428 34.12 2.88 6.97
CA GLU A 428 33.90 1.75 6.06
C GLU A 428 34.29 0.43 6.74
N PRO A 429 33.49 -0.65 6.60
CA PRO A 429 33.85 -1.95 7.15
C PRO A 429 35.17 -2.44 6.58
N SER A 430 36.00 -3.02 7.44
CA SER A 430 37.28 -3.61 7.04
C SER A 430 37.10 -4.90 6.25
N ASP A 431 38.11 -5.26 5.45
CA ASP A 431 38.16 -6.53 4.71
C ASP A 431 37.94 -7.73 5.64
N LEU A 432 38.45 -7.66 6.88
CA LEU A 432 38.29 -8.72 7.86
C LEU A 432 36.83 -8.87 8.31
N GLU A 433 36.11 -7.76 8.50
CA GLU A 433 34.70 -7.77 8.87
C GLU A 433 33.83 -8.33 7.74
N TYR A 434 34.12 -7.97 6.48
CA TYR A 434 33.48 -8.59 5.32
C TYR A 434 33.72 -10.09 5.25
N LEU A 435 34.97 -10.54 5.44
CA LEU A 435 35.32 -11.96 5.45
C LEU A 435 34.58 -12.73 6.55
N VAL A 436 34.48 -12.15 7.75
CA VAL A 436 33.73 -12.75 8.87
C VAL A 436 32.25 -12.88 8.51
N PHE A 437 31.63 -11.82 7.99
CA PHE A 437 30.23 -11.85 7.57
C PHE A 437 29.97 -12.91 6.49
N GLU A 438 30.82 -13.00 5.47
CA GLU A 438 30.69 -14.02 4.42
C GLU A 438 30.82 -15.45 4.99
N MET A 439 31.75 -15.67 5.93
CA MET A 439 31.88 -16.95 6.62
C MET A 439 30.64 -17.30 7.43
N GLU A 440 30.04 -16.34 8.14
CA GLU A 440 28.80 -16.54 8.89
C GLU A 440 27.63 -16.89 7.97
N LEU A 441 27.51 -16.19 6.83
CA LEU A 441 26.48 -16.45 5.83
C LEU A 441 26.65 -17.86 5.21
N ALA A 442 27.89 -18.27 4.93
CA ALA A 442 28.22 -19.60 4.45
C ALA A 442 27.92 -20.69 5.51
N LEU A 443 28.19 -20.43 6.79
CA LEU A 443 27.85 -21.32 7.90
C LEU A 443 26.33 -21.45 8.07
N ALA A 444 25.59 -20.34 8.06
CA ALA A 444 24.14 -20.33 8.18
C ALA A 444 23.47 -21.13 7.04
N SER A 445 23.92 -20.94 5.80
CA SER A 445 23.42 -21.70 4.65
C SER A 445 23.73 -23.20 4.74
N ARG A 446 24.83 -23.60 5.38
CA ARG A 446 25.17 -25.01 5.64
C ARG A 446 24.34 -25.61 6.77
N MET A 447 24.07 -24.86 7.83
CA MET A 447 23.23 -25.32 8.95
C MET A 447 21.75 -25.45 8.57
N GLN A 448 21.24 -24.63 7.64
CA GLN A 448 19.87 -24.71 7.15
C GLN A 448 19.62 -25.87 6.17
N ARG A 449 20.66 -26.55 5.67
CA ARG A 449 20.44 -27.79 4.91
C ARG A 449 19.92 -28.85 5.87
N PRO A 450 18.77 -29.50 5.62
CA PRO A 450 18.34 -30.62 6.44
C PRO A 450 19.45 -31.68 6.38
N LEU A 451 20.15 -31.86 7.50
CA LEU A 451 21.03 -33.00 7.70
C LEU A 451 20.12 -34.21 7.81
N TYR A 452 19.80 -34.82 6.67
CA TYR A 452 19.29 -36.17 6.64
C TYR A 452 20.43 -37.06 7.12
N ILE A 453 20.49 -37.28 8.43
CA ILE A 453 21.26 -38.39 8.97
C ILE A 453 20.55 -39.64 8.44
N VAL A 454 21.06 -40.18 7.33
CA VAL A 454 20.71 -41.52 6.88
C VAL A 454 21.31 -42.45 7.93
N THR A 455 20.59 -42.67 9.03
CA THR A 455 20.82 -43.84 9.86
C THR A 455 20.46 -45.01 8.97
N GLY A 456 21.48 -45.63 8.36
CA GLY A 456 21.31 -46.85 7.59
C GLY A 456 20.50 -47.85 8.41
N PHE A 457 19.70 -48.66 7.72
CA PHE A 457 18.80 -49.67 8.28
C PHE A 457 19.47 -50.53 9.38
N THR A 458 20.80 -50.69 9.32
CA THR A 458 21.61 -51.41 10.31
C THR A 458 21.73 -50.72 11.68
N GLY A 459 21.72 -49.38 11.75
CA GLY A 459 21.85 -48.63 13.01
C GLY A 459 20.58 -48.68 13.87
N GLY A 460 19.39 -48.58 13.25
CA GLY A 460 18.11 -48.69 13.94
C GLY A 460 17.85 -50.08 14.51
N PHE A 461 18.23 -51.13 13.77
CA PHE A 461 18.15 -52.51 14.25
C PHE A 461 19.09 -52.78 15.43
N GLY A 462 20.30 -52.20 15.43
CA GLY A 462 21.24 -52.35 16.54
C GLY A 462 20.67 -51.85 17.87
N VAL A 463 19.99 -50.69 17.87
CA VAL A 463 19.38 -50.11 19.07
C VAL A 463 18.18 -50.93 19.55
N ILE A 464 17.36 -51.45 18.62
CA ILE A 464 16.21 -52.31 18.95
C ILE A 464 16.68 -53.65 19.52
N VAL A 465 17.70 -54.28 18.92
CA VAL A 465 18.26 -55.56 19.41
C VAL A 465 18.90 -55.39 20.79
N LEU A 466 19.59 -54.27 21.04
CA LEU A 466 20.15 -53.97 22.35
C LEU A 466 19.05 -53.80 23.42
N ALA A 467 17.99 -53.04 23.10
CA ALA A 467 16.86 -52.84 24.01
C ALA A 467 16.13 -54.15 24.31
N VAL A 468 15.88 -54.97 23.28
CA VAL A 468 15.25 -56.29 23.43
C VAL A 468 16.12 -57.23 24.28
N SER A 469 17.45 -57.20 24.13
CA SER A 469 18.38 -58.04 24.92
C SER A 469 18.40 -57.66 26.41
N ILE A 470 18.29 -56.37 26.73
CA ILE A 470 18.20 -55.89 28.12
C ILE A 470 16.87 -56.32 28.75
N PHE A 471 15.75 -56.19 28.03
CA PHE A 471 14.44 -56.58 28.56
C PHE A 471 14.24 -58.11 28.65
N TRP A 472 14.88 -58.89 27.78
CA TRP A 472 14.84 -60.35 27.86
C TRP A 472 15.79 -60.91 28.93
N GLY A 473 16.94 -60.26 29.16
CA GLY A 473 17.90 -60.63 30.20
C GLY A 473 17.37 -60.49 31.63
N LEU A 474 16.30 -59.71 31.85
CA LEU A 474 15.69 -59.50 33.17
C LEU A 474 14.55 -60.48 33.51
N LYS A 475 14.20 -61.42 32.62
CA LYS A 475 13.16 -62.44 32.91
C LYS A 475 13.69 -63.80 33.37
N GLY A 476 15.01 -63.97 33.49
CA GLY A 476 15.63 -65.21 33.94
C GLY A 476 16.46 -65.02 35.21
N ASN A 477 15.92 -65.46 36.34
CA ASN A 477 16.59 -65.71 37.62
C ASN A 477 17.05 -64.50 38.46
N ALA A 478 16.22 -64.07 39.39
CA ALA A 478 16.58 -63.94 40.81
C ALA A 478 15.34 -63.59 41.66
N PHE A 479 15.28 -64.13 42.87
CA PHE A 479 14.31 -63.87 43.95
C PHE A 479 13.01 -64.69 43.96
N THR A 480 13.14 -66.02 44.06
CA THR A 480 12.21 -66.85 44.84
C THR A 480 12.88 -67.24 46.17
N VAL A 481 12.58 -66.51 47.25
CA VAL A 481 12.78 -67.01 48.62
C VAL A 481 11.42 -66.99 49.31
N PRO A 482 10.84 -68.13 49.72
CA PRO A 482 9.59 -68.15 50.45
C PRO A 482 9.85 -67.83 51.94
N LEU A 483 9.23 -66.76 52.44
CA LEU A 483 9.20 -66.46 53.87
C LEU A 483 8.14 -67.34 54.57
N ARG A 484 8.58 -68.24 55.45
CA ARG A 484 7.70 -68.87 56.47
C ARG A 484 7.45 -67.89 57.62
N PRO A 485 6.24 -67.84 58.21
CA PRO A 485 5.97 -67.02 59.37
C PRO A 485 6.49 -67.72 60.65
N VAL A 486 7.29 -67.02 61.44
CA VAL A 486 7.61 -67.39 62.82
C VAL A 486 7.07 -66.27 63.72
N LEU A 487 6.02 -66.59 64.48
CA LEU A 487 5.54 -65.78 65.60
C LEU A 487 6.36 -66.17 66.86
N PRO A 488 6.80 -65.20 67.69
CA PRO A 488 7.35 -65.49 69.00
C PRO A 488 6.22 -65.73 70.03
N LYS A 489 6.55 -66.49 71.09
CA LYS A 489 5.71 -66.69 72.29
C LYS A 489 5.50 -65.39 73.05
#